data_AF-A0A936Q0M0-F1
#
_entry.id   AF-A0A936Q0M0-F1
#
_cell.length_a   1.000
_cell.length_b   1.000
_cell.length_c   1.000
_cell.angle_alpha   90.00
_cell.angle_beta   90.00
_cell.angle_gamma   90.00
#
_symmetry.space_group_name_H-M   'P 1'
#
loop_
_entity.id
_entity.type
_entity.pdbx_description
1 polymer ?
#
loop_
_entity_poly.entity_id
_entity_poly.type
_entity_poly.pdbx_seq_one_letter_code
_entity_poly.pdbx_strand_id
1 'polypeptide(L)'
;MSTSQLAQERIAALQERVNQLKPRLDTIRAELDKVVVGQRYMIDRLLIGLLADGHLLLEGVPGLAKTTAVKTLAQALHTTFSRVQFTPDLLPADVIGTQIYDPRQGSFSTRRGPVFANLLLADEINRAPAKVQSALLEAMQERQVTIGEATYPLPRPFFVLATQNPIEQEGTYPLPEAQVDRFLMKLRVGYPSRDEEREILRRATQAEQVVEAVWSGQELLAAQQLTKELWMEDVVADYIVDLVMATRHPERLSPELARAIQFGASPRATLALASCARAHALINGRAFVTPDNVKAIGPDVLRHRVLLTYEAEADDLDADRVIKQVFERVKTP
;
A
#
# COMPACT_ATOMS: atom_id res chain seq x y z
N MET A 1 10.41 -30.70 -24.93
CA MET A 1 9.44 -29.58 -24.99
C MET A 1 10.23 -28.30 -25.12
N SER A 2 9.85 -27.39 -26.03
CA SER A 2 10.53 -26.09 -26.13
C SER A 2 10.21 -25.23 -24.91
N THR A 3 11.10 -24.31 -24.52
CA THR A 3 10.90 -23.38 -23.39
C THR A 3 9.58 -22.61 -23.49
N SER A 4 9.11 -22.35 -24.72
CA SER A 4 7.83 -21.69 -25.00
C SER A 4 6.60 -22.54 -24.65
N GLN A 5 6.64 -23.86 -24.89
CA GLN A 5 5.53 -24.76 -24.55
C GLN A 5 5.34 -24.89 -23.04
N LEU A 6 6.43 -25.03 -22.29
CA LEU A 6 6.40 -25.11 -20.82
C LEU A 6 5.88 -23.80 -20.19
N ALA A 7 6.23 -22.64 -20.77
CA ALA A 7 5.70 -21.36 -20.33
C ALA A 7 4.18 -21.25 -20.58
N GLN A 8 3.71 -21.67 -21.75
CA GLN A 8 2.28 -21.67 -22.08
C GLN A 8 1.46 -22.59 -21.16
N GLU A 9 1.94 -23.80 -20.88
CA GLU A 9 1.29 -24.72 -19.94
C GLU A 9 1.22 -24.13 -18.53
N ARG A 10 2.30 -23.50 -18.06
CA ARG A 10 2.34 -22.85 -16.74
C ARG A 10 1.37 -21.66 -16.66
N ILE A 11 1.32 -20.83 -17.70
CA ILE A 11 0.38 -19.70 -17.76
C ILE A 11 -1.06 -20.21 -17.76
N ALA A 12 -1.38 -21.27 -18.52
CA ALA A 12 -2.71 -21.86 -18.54
C ALA A 12 -3.13 -22.39 -17.17
N ALA A 13 -2.24 -23.11 -16.47
CA ALA A 13 -2.50 -23.61 -15.11
C ALA A 13 -2.71 -22.46 -14.10
N LEU A 14 -1.93 -21.40 -14.19
CA LEU A 14 -2.14 -20.19 -13.37
C LEU A 14 -3.47 -19.51 -13.72
N GLN A 15 -3.83 -19.43 -15.00
CA GLN A 15 -5.06 -18.79 -15.46
C GLN A 15 -6.31 -19.49 -14.93
N GLU A 16 -6.29 -20.81 -14.83
CA GLU A 16 -7.39 -21.56 -14.20
C GLU A 16 -7.58 -21.16 -12.73
N ARG A 17 -6.49 -21.09 -11.95
CA ARG A 17 -6.52 -20.66 -10.55
C ARG A 17 -6.99 -19.21 -10.42
N VAL A 18 -6.56 -18.33 -11.32
CA VAL A 18 -7.02 -16.93 -11.37
C VAL A 18 -8.51 -16.86 -11.66
N ASN A 19 -9.02 -17.65 -12.61
CA ASN A 19 -10.44 -17.68 -12.95
C ASN A 19 -11.32 -18.19 -11.80
N GLN A 20 -10.81 -19.08 -10.96
CA GLN A 20 -11.50 -19.55 -9.75
C GLN A 20 -11.53 -18.49 -8.65
N LEU A 21 -10.46 -17.71 -8.50
CA LEU A 21 -10.33 -16.69 -7.45
C LEU A 21 -11.03 -15.37 -7.79
N LYS A 22 -11.04 -14.99 -9.08
CA LYS A 22 -11.53 -13.70 -9.57
C LYS A 22 -12.97 -13.35 -9.13
N PRO A 23 -13.96 -14.25 -9.21
CA PRO A 23 -15.33 -13.92 -8.79
C PRO A 23 -15.41 -13.48 -7.33
N ARG A 24 -14.65 -14.12 -6.44
CA ARG A 24 -14.64 -13.77 -5.01
C ARG A 24 -13.93 -12.44 -4.75
N LEU A 25 -12.86 -12.16 -5.50
CA LEU A 25 -12.21 -10.85 -5.43
C LEU A 25 -13.15 -9.73 -5.91
N ASP A 26 -13.94 -9.99 -6.95
CA ASP A 26 -14.98 -9.06 -7.41
C ASP A 26 -16.09 -8.88 -6.37
N THR A 27 -16.44 -9.92 -5.63
CA THR A 27 -17.36 -9.80 -4.49
C THR A 27 -16.78 -8.89 -3.40
N ILE A 28 -15.49 -9.02 -3.02
CA ILE A 28 -14.86 -8.11 -2.05
C ILE A 28 -14.90 -6.67 -2.55
N ARG A 29 -14.59 -6.45 -3.83
CA ARG A 29 -14.68 -5.14 -4.45
C ARG A 29 -16.11 -4.58 -4.37
N ALA A 30 -17.11 -5.40 -4.69
CA ALA A 30 -18.51 -5.01 -4.62
C ALA A 30 -18.94 -4.67 -3.18
N GLU A 31 -18.48 -5.43 -2.18
CA GLU A 31 -18.74 -5.11 -0.76
C GLU A 31 -18.14 -3.74 -0.35
N LEU A 32 -16.96 -3.39 -0.86
CA LEU A 32 -16.36 -2.08 -0.64
C LEU A 32 -17.13 -0.97 -1.36
N ASP A 33 -17.54 -1.21 -2.61
CA ASP A 33 -18.30 -0.25 -3.42
C ASP A 33 -19.70 0.05 -2.85
N LYS A 34 -20.27 -0.84 -2.01
CA LYS A 34 -21.52 -0.57 -1.28
C LYS A 34 -21.35 0.56 -0.26
N VAL A 35 -20.19 0.64 0.39
CA VAL A 35 -19.97 1.54 1.53
C VAL A 35 -19.16 2.77 1.13
N VAL A 36 -18.20 2.61 0.22
CA VAL A 36 -17.29 3.67 -0.20
C VAL A 36 -17.69 4.18 -1.58
N VAL A 37 -18.06 5.46 -1.66
CA VAL A 37 -18.51 6.11 -2.90
C VAL A 37 -17.35 6.82 -3.58
N GLY A 38 -17.21 6.64 -4.89
CA GLY A 38 -16.31 7.47 -5.72
C GLY A 38 -14.82 7.25 -5.49
N GLN A 39 -14.43 6.18 -4.80
CA GLN A 39 -13.03 5.91 -4.45
C GLN A 39 -12.52 4.61 -5.06
N ARG A 40 -12.92 4.32 -6.31
CA ARG A 40 -12.55 3.10 -7.01
C ARG A 40 -11.03 2.94 -7.13
N TYR A 41 -10.32 4.05 -7.36
CA TYR A 41 -8.86 4.09 -7.34
C TYR A 41 -8.30 3.63 -5.98
N MET A 42 -8.76 4.20 -4.87
CA MET A 42 -8.29 3.82 -3.53
C MET A 42 -8.58 2.34 -3.23
N ILE A 43 -9.79 1.86 -3.56
CA ILE A 43 -10.19 0.46 -3.38
C ILE A 43 -9.25 -0.49 -4.13
N ASP A 44 -8.98 -0.20 -5.42
CA ASP A 44 -8.09 -1.03 -6.23
C ASP A 44 -6.67 -1.05 -5.64
N ARG A 45 -6.18 0.07 -5.11
CA ARG A 45 -4.86 0.14 -4.48
C ARG A 45 -4.81 -0.56 -3.12
N LEU A 46 -5.88 -0.55 -2.34
CA LEU A 46 -5.99 -1.34 -1.11
C LEU A 46 -5.91 -2.84 -1.43
N LEU A 47 -6.65 -3.31 -2.43
CA LEU A 47 -6.62 -4.71 -2.87
C LEU A 47 -5.23 -5.09 -3.40
N ILE A 48 -4.59 -4.24 -4.20
CA ILE A 48 -3.22 -4.45 -4.68
C ILE A 48 -2.24 -4.53 -3.52
N GLY A 49 -2.32 -3.60 -2.56
CA GLY A 49 -1.44 -3.60 -1.38
C GLY A 49 -1.57 -4.88 -0.55
N LEU A 50 -2.81 -5.35 -0.34
CA LEU A 50 -3.06 -6.62 0.34
C LEU A 50 -2.49 -7.81 -0.42
N LEU A 51 -2.77 -7.93 -1.72
CA LEU A 51 -2.31 -9.06 -2.56
C LEU A 51 -0.79 -9.08 -2.75
N ALA A 52 -0.17 -7.90 -2.77
CA ALA A 52 1.29 -7.74 -2.83
C ALA A 52 1.97 -7.84 -1.45
N ASP A 53 1.21 -8.06 -0.37
CA ASP A 53 1.69 -8.13 1.02
C ASP A 53 2.51 -6.90 1.46
N GLY A 54 2.07 -5.71 1.07
CA GLY A 54 2.77 -4.46 1.36
C GLY A 54 1.89 -3.38 1.98
N HIS A 55 2.52 -2.52 2.77
CA HIS A 55 1.88 -1.41 3.47
C HIS A 55 1.71 -0.19 2.56
N LEU A 56 0.66 0.59 2.79
CA LEU A 56 0.34 1.75 1.96
C LEU A 56 0.44 3.03 2.77
N LEU A 57 0.97 4.08 2.14
CA LEU A 57 0.91 5.45 2.65
C LEU A 57 -0.13 6.20 1.85
N LEU A 58 -1.08 6.86 2.50
CA LEU A 58 -2.14 7.60 1.85
C LEU A 58 -2.05 9.08 2.23
N GLU A 59 -1.68 9.89 1.25
CA GLU A 59 -1.75 11.34 1.31
C GLU A 59 -3.09 11.79 0.76
N GLY A 60 -3.87 12.50 1.57
CA GLY A 60 -5.17 12.99 1.12
C GLY A 60 -5.91 13.72 2.21
N VAL A 61 -6.87 14.52 1.80
CA VAL A 61 -7.66 15.37 2.70
C VAL A 61 -8.50 14.55 3.70
N PRO A 62 -8.88 15.13 4.85
CA PRO A 62 -9.79 14.51 5.79
C PRO A 62 -11.15 14.17 5.15
N GLY A 63 -11.85 13.19 5.72
CA GLY A 63 -13.24 12.88 5.33
C GLY A 63 -13.43 11.99 4.10
N LEU A 64 -12.36 11.46 3.49
CA LEU A 64 -12.42 10.61 2.28
C LEU A 64 -12.80 9.13 2.55
N ALA A 65 -13.63 8.86 3.56
CA ALA A 65 -14.08 7.52 3.94
C ALA A 65 -12.96 6.47 4.14
N LYS A 66 -11.72 6.89 4.46
CA LYS A 66 -10.54 6.01 4.62
C LYS A 66 -10.76 4.98 5.73
N THR A 67 -11.25 5.43 6.89
CA THR A 67 -11.58 4.55 8.01
C THR A 67 -12.66 3.54 7.63
N THR A 68 -13.69 4.00 6.93
CA THR A 68 -14.76 3.14 6.44
C THR A 68 -14.23 2.08 5.47
N ALA A 69 -13.39 2.46 4.51
CA ALA A 69 -12.81 1.54 3.55
C ALA A 69 -11.99 0.42 4.21
N VAL A 70 -11.09 0.76 5.15
CA VAL A 70 -10.26 -0.25 5.83
C VAL A 70 -11.09 -1.12 6.78
N LYS A 71 -12.07 -0.55 7.47
CA LYS A 71 -12.98 -1.31 8.35
C LYS A 71 -13.84 -2.29 7.55
N THR A 72 -14.45 -1.83 6.45
CA THR A 72 -15.22 -2.68 5.53
C THR A 72 -14.35 -3.78 4.92
N LEU A 73 -13.10 -3.45 4.55
CA LEU A 73 -12.15 -4.44 4.06
C LEU A 73 -11.84 -5.51 5.11
N ALA A 74 -11.62 -5.13 6.36
CA ALA A 74 -11.38 -6.08 7.45
C ALA A 74 -12.59 -7.02 7.68
N GLN A 75 -13.81 -6.47 7.60
CA GLN A 75 -15.06 -7.24 7.68
C GLN A 75 -15.19 -8.22 6.51
N ALA A 76 -14.98 -7.77 5.27
CA ALA A 76 -15.04 -8.60 4.07
C ALA A 76 -13.98 -9.73 4.08
N LEU A 77 -12.87 -9.54 4.78
CA LEU A 77 -11.79 -10.51 4.95
C LEU A 77 -11.89 -11.35 6.23
N HIS A 78 -12.92 -11.14 7.06
CA HIS A 78 -13.08 -11.78 8.37
C HIS A 78 -11.80 -11.69 9.23
N THR A 79 -11.25 -10.48 9.30
CA THR A 79 -9.98 -10.17 9.99
C THR A 79 -10.17 -9.11 11.06
N THR A 80 -9.19 -9.00 11.96
CA THR A 80 -9.22 -7.96 13.01
C THR A 80 -8.83 -6.60 12.45
N PHE A 81 -9.53 -5.56 12.89
CA PHE A 81 -9.26 -4.16 12.57
C PHE A 81 -8.83 -3.40 13.81
N SER A 82 -7.83 -2.54 13.66
CA SER A 82 -7.45 -1.57 14.68
C SER A 82 -7.20 -0.22 14.03
N ARG A 83 -7.46 0.84 14.80
CA ARG A 83 -7.21 2.22 14.41
C ARG A 83 -6.40 2.89 15.50
N VAL A 84 -5.36 3.60 15.11
CA VAL A 84 -4.56 4.44 15.98
C VAL A 84 -4.45 5.82 15.36
N GLN A 85 -4.74 6.84 16.15
CA GLN A 85 -4.55 8.23 15.77
C GLN A 85 -3.17 8.65 16.28
N PHE A 86 -2.31 9.11 15.37
CA PHE A 86 -0.99 9.62 15.76
C PHE A 86 -1.15 11.05 16.24
N THR A 87 -0.62 11.32 17.43
CA THR A 87 -0.65 12.61 18.11
C THR A 87 0.73 12.95 18.67
N PRO A 88 1.03 14.23 18.96
CA PRO A 88 2.35 14.63 19.44
C PRO A 88 2.76 14.01 20.79
N ASP A 89 1.78 13.61 21.60
CA ASP A 89 1.93 13.02 22.93
C ASP A 89 1.99 11.49 22.92
N LEU A 90 1.74 10.86 21.77
CA LEU A 90 1.74 9.40 21.65
C LEU A 90 3.13 8.83 21.97
N LEU A 91 3.18 7.72 22.72
CA LEU A 91 4.42 7.02 23.01
C LEU A 91 4.55 5.75 22.15
N PRO A 92 5.79 5.26 21.90
CA PRO A 92 5.98 3.97 21.21
C PRO A 92 5.20 2.82 21.85
N ALA A 93 5.11 2.81 23.19
CA ALA A 93 4.38 1.83 23.97
C ALA A 93 2.87 1.81 23.69
N ASP A 94 2.29 2.94 23.26
CA ASP A 94 0.86 3.02 22.90
C ASP A 94 0.59 2.37 21.54
N VAL A 95 1.62 2.19 20.70
CA VAL A 95 1.54 1.53 19.40
C VAL A 95 1.88 0.04 19.53
N ILE A 96 2.99 -0.29 20.18
CA ILE A 96 3.48 -1.68 20.29
C ILE A 96 2.82 -2.43 21.45
N GLY A 97 2.50 -1.76 22.55
CA GLY A 97 2.05 -2.37 23.80
C GLY A 97 3.01 -2.13 24.96
N THR A 98 2.57 -2.50 26.16
CA THR A 98 3.32 -2.25 27.41
C THR A 98 3.10 -3.35 28.43
N GLN A 99 3.97 -3.43 29.45
CA GLN A 99 3.75 -4.28 30.62
C GLN A 99 3.01 -3.49 31.70
N ILE A 100 1.93 -4.08 32.21
CA ILE A 100 1.11 -3.53 33.29
C ILE A 100 1.29 -4.42 34.50
N TYR A 101 1.76 -3.82 35.60
CA TYR A 101 1.80 -4.51 36.90
C TYR A 101 0.39 -4.75 37.41
N ASP A 102 0.05 -6.01 37.70
CA ASP A 102 -1.19 -6.41 38.37
C ASP A 102 -0.92 -6.55 39.88
N PRO A 103 -1.37 -5.59 40.72
CA PRO A 103 -1.13 -5.64 42.16
C PRO A 103 -1.82 -6.83 42.85
N ARG A 104 -2.86 -7.41 42.25
CA ARG A 104 -3.58 -8.56 42.81
C ARG A 104 -2.77 -9.84 42.69
N GLN A 105 -2.02 -9.97 41.60
CA GLN A 105 -1.19 -11.15 41.31
C GLN A 105 0.28 -10.94 41.67
N GLY A 106 0.70 -9.71 41.94
CA GLY A 106 2.10 -9.37 42.20
C GLY A 106 3.00 -9.60 40.97
N SER A 107 2.43 -9.54 39.77
CA SER A 107 3.10 -9.91 38.52
C SER A 107 2.88 -8.88 37.42
N PHE A 108 3.75 -8.86 36.41
CA PHE A 108 3.57 -8.04 35.22
C PHE A 108 2.79 -8.80 34.15
N SER A 109 1.77 -8.17 33.59
CA SER A 109 0.96 -8.68 32.47
C SER A 109 1.20 -7.84 31.21
N THR A 110 1.31 -8.48 30.05
CA THR A 110 1.53 -7.76 28.79
C THR A 110 0.22 -7.31 28.18
N ARG A 111 0.06 -6.00 28.00
CA ARG A 111 -1.02 -5.40 27.21
C ARG A 111 -0.53 -5.15 25.79
N ARG A 112 -1.11 -5.88 24.83
CA ARG A 112 -0.83 -5.75 23.40
C ARG A 112 -1.36 -4.41 22.86
N GLY A 113 -0.54 -3.73 22.05
CA GLY A 113 -0.91 -2.50 21.38
C GLY A 113 -1.76 -2.72 20.12
N PRO A 114 -2.18 -1.63 19.45
CA PRO A 114 -2.99 -1.67 18.24
C PRO A 114 -2.34 -2.39 17.05
N VAL A 115 -1.02 -2.56 17.02
CA VAL A 115 -0.32 -3.32 15.96
C VAL A 115 -0.67 -4.81 15.92
N PHE A 116 -1.29 -5.36 16.97
CA PHE A 116 -1.72 -6.76 17.03
C PHE A 116 -3.05 -7.04 16.32
N ALA A 117 -3.44 -6.20 15.36
CA ALA A 117 -4.56 -6.45 14.44
C ALA A 117 -4.04 -6.81 13.04
N ASN A 118 -4.87 -7.49 12.25
CA ASN A 118 -4.54 -7.84 10.87
C ASN A 118 -4.51 -6.61 9.97
N LEU A 119 -5.48 -5.71 10.12
CA LEU A 119 -5.55 -4.45 9.38
C LEU A 119 -5.46 -3.28 10.37
N LEU A 120 -4.41 -2.48 10.24
CA LEU A 120 -4.17 -1.29 11.05
C LEU A 120 -4.33 -0.03 10.20
N LEU A 121 -5.20 0.88 10.64
CA LEU A 121 -5.23 2.26 10.16
C LEU A 121 -4.40 3.13 11.11
N ALA A 122 -3.30 3.68 10.61
CA ALA A 122 -2.46 4.63 11.33
C ALA A 122 -2.72 6.05 10.80
N ASP A 123 -3.63 6.77 11.46
CA ASP A 123 -4.04 8.10 11.01
C ASP A 123 -3.02 9.16 11.39
N GLU A 124 -2.70 10.04 10.43
CA GLU A 124 -1.84 11.22 10.60
C GLU A 124 -0.46 10.89 11.18
N ILE A 125 0.22 9.89 10.59
CA ILE A 125 1.52 9.40 11.05
C ILE A 125 2.57 10.52 11.22
N ASN A 126 2.43 11.59 10.44
CA ASN A 126 3.26 12.79 10.50
C ASN A 126 3.00 13.69 11.73
N ARG A 127 2.04 13.39 12.61
CA ARG A 127 1.81 14.18 13.85
C ARG A 127 2.51 13.63 15.08
N ALA A 128 3.01 12.39 15.05
CA ALA A 128 3.74 11.83 16.17
C ALA A 128 5.26 12.02 16.00
N PRO A 129 6.03 12.06 17.11
CA PRO A 129 7.48 12.12 17.07
C PRO A 129 8.11 10.95 16.30
N ALA A 130 9.32 11.17 15.75
CA ALA A 130 10.06 10.19 14.96
C ALA A 130 10.26 8.82 15.66
N LYS A 131 10.35 8.80 17.00
CA LYS A 131 10.46 7.55 17.79
C LYS A 131 9.20 6.67 17.67
N VAL A 132 8.02 7.29 17.65
CA VAL A 132 6.74 6.59 17.53
C VAL A 132 6.55 6.07 16.11
N GLN A 133 6.88 6.92 15.12
CA GLN A 133 6.90 6.52 13.71
C GLN A 133 7.82 5.32 13.50
N SER A 134 9.03 5.36 14.07
CA SER A 134 10.00 4.25 13.98
C SER A 134 9.47 2.95 14.55
N ALA A 135 8.75 2.99 15.68
CA ALA A 135 8.17 1.79 16.30
C ALA A 135 7.13 1.10 15.39
N LEU A 136 6.28 1.88 14.71
CA LEU A 136 5.33 1.32 13.73
C LEU A 136 6.07 0.74 12.51
N LEU A 137 7.07 1.46 11.99
CA LEU A 137 7.83 1.03 10.80
C LEU A 137 8.69 -0.22 11.07
N GLU A 138 9.19 -0.38 12.30
CA GLU A 138 9.87 -1.58 12.76
C GLU A 138 8.89 -2.76 12.81
N ALA A 139 7.71 -2.56 13.41
CA ALA A 139 6.65 -3.57 13.43
C ALA A 139 6.23 -4.00 12.00
N MET A 140 6.14 -3.05 11.06
CA MET A 140 5.89 -3.31 9.64
C MET A 140 6.98 -4.18 9.00
N GLN A 141 8.24 -3.90 9.28
CA GLN A 141 9.37 -4.58 8.65
C GLN A 141 9.65 -5.96 9.25
N GLU A 142 9.69 -6.03 10.58
CA GLU A 142 10.09 -7.23 11.33
C GLU A 142 8.91 -8.19 11.54
N ARG A 143 7.66 -7.72 11.38
CA ARG A 143 6.43 -8.51 11.61
C ARG A 143 6.35 -9.10 13.02
N GLN A 144 7.04 -8.50 13.97
CA GLN A 144 7.06 -8.84 15.39
C GLN A 144 7.41 -7.59 16.20
N VAL A 145 7.07 -7.59 17.49
CA VAL A 145 7.44 -6.51 18.43
C VAL A 145 7.94 -7.09 19.74
N THR A 146 8.86 -6.41 20.40
CA THR A 146 9.35 -6.78 21.73
C THR A 146 8.71 -5.88 22.78
N ILE A 147 8.09 -6.49 23.80
CA ILE A 147 7.44 -5.78 24.92
C ILE A 147 8.04 -6.32 26.22
N GLY A 148 8.78 -5.47 26.93
CA GLY A 148 9.63 -5.91 28.04
C GLY A 148 10.74 -6.81 27.50
N GLU A 149 10.85 -8.03 28.03
CA GLU A 149 11.87 -9.01 27.62
C GLU A 149 11.36 -10.03 26.57
N ALA A 150 10.07 -10.01 26.24
CA ALA A 150 9.45 -11.00 25.36
C ALA A 150 9.14 -10.44 23.97
N THR A 151 9.48 -11.21 22.94
CA THR A 151 9.14 -10.92 21.53
C THR A 151 7.85 -11.62 21.14
N TYR A 152 6.95 -10.88 20.50
CA TYR A 152 5.64 -11.35 20.08
C TYR A 152 5.48 -11.20 18.56
N PRO A 153 5.13 -12.27 17.83
CA PRO A 153 4.83 -12.17 16.41
C PRO A 153 3.52 -11.41 16.19
N LEU A 154 3.46 -10.62 15.12
CA LEU A 154 2.23 -9.97 14.69
C LEU A 154 1.31 -10.97 13.95
N PRO A 155 -0.01 -10.71 13.93
CA PRO A 155 -0.96 -11.55 13.21
C PRO A 155 -0.60 -11.69 11.72
N ARG A 156 -1.00 -12.79 11.08
CA ARG A 156 -0.89 -12.96 9.63
C ARG A 156 -2.28 -13.18 9.04
N PRO A 157 -2.70 -12.44 8.01
CA PRO A 157 -2.00 -11.33 7.33
C PRO A 157 -1.83 -10.09 8.22
N PHE A 158 -0.81 -9.24 7.93
CA PHE A 158 -0.59 -7.94 8.59
C PHE A 158 -0.45 -6.82 7.56
N PHE A 159 -1.40 -5.89 7.57
CA PHE A 159 -1.51 -4.78 6.64
C PHE A 159 -1.66 -3.46 7.40
N VAL A 160 -0.98 -2.43 6.92
CA VAL A 160 -1.01 -1.08 7.52
C VAL A 160 -1.34 -0.10 6.41
N LEU A 161 -2.40 0.68 6.62
CA LEU A 161 -2.66 1.91 5.88
C LEU A 161 -2.27 3.07 6.79
N ALA A 162 -1.17 3.76 6.47
CA ALA A 162 -0.80 4.99 7.15
C ALA A 162 -1.36 6.19 6.38
N THR A 163 -1.85 7.22 7.07
CA THR A 163 -2.35 8.44 6.41
C THR A 163 -1.51 9.65 6.79
N GLN A 164 -1.36 10.59 5.86
CA GLN A 164 -0.75 11.88 6.08
C GLN A 164 -1.70 12.98 5.61
N ASN A 165 -1.86 14.02 6.42
CA ASN A 165 -2.57 15.22 6.01
C ASN A 165 -1.54 16.23 5.44
N PRO A 166 -1.63 16.59 4.15
CA PRO A 166 -0.67 17.50 3.53
C PRO A 166 -0.89 18.99 3.89
N ILE A 167 -2.05 19.34 4.45
CA ILE A 167 -2.45 20.74 4.69
C ILE A 167 -1.92 21.27 6.03
N GLU A 168 -1.89 20.43 7.06
CA GLU A 168 -1.43 20.82 8.39
C GLU A 168 0.10 20.78 8.43
N GLN A 169 0.73 21.95 8.50
CA GLN A 169 2.19 22.07 8.63
C GLN A 169 2.63 22.25 10.10
N GLU A 170 1.78 22.86 10.94
CA GLU A 170 2.08 23.06 12.37
C GLU A 170 2.07 21.75 13.16
N GLY A 171 3.12 21.52 13.95
CA GLY A 171 3.21 20.34 14.82
C GLY A 171 3.38 19.02 14.06
N THR A 172 3.88 19.07 12.82
CA THR A 172 4.17 17.87 12.03
C THR A 172 5.66 17.53 11.98
N TYR A 173 5.92 16.23 11.95
CA TYR A 173 7.20 15.57 11.81
C TYR A 173 7.19 14.78 10.50
N PRO A 174 7.74 15.33 9.40
CA PRO A 174 7.76 14.63 8.12
C PRO A 174 8.52 13.32 8.27
N LEU A 175 8.04 12.26 7.60
CA LEU A 175 8.78 11.01 7.56
C LEU A 175 10.03 11.19 6.68
N PRO A 176 11.22 10.87 7.19
CA PRO A 176 12.42 10.80 6.37
C PRO A 176 12.24 9.86 5.16
N GLU A 177 12.90 10.16 4.06
CA GLU A 177 12.77 9.40 2.81
C GLU A 177 13.05 7.89 2.97
N ALA A 178 14.05 7.55 3.78
CA ALA A 178 14.37 6.15 4.12
C ALA A 178 13.20 5.43 4.83
N GLN A 179 12.34 6.16 5.54
CA GLN A 179 11.14 5.64 6.18
C GLN A 179 10.00 5.50 5.18
N VAL A 180 9.78 6.50 4.32
CA VAL A 180 8.72 6.46 3.31
C VAL A 180 8.98 5.32 2.30
N ASP A 181 10.24 5.03 1.97
CA ASP A 181 10.63 3.93 1.07
C ASP A 181 10.21 2.53 1.58
N ARG A 182 9.86 2.38 2.87
CA ARG A 182 9.32 1.14 3.45
C ARG A 182 7.87 0.87 3.04
N PHE A 183 7.12 1.88 2.59
CA PHE A 183 5.77 1.70 2.07
C PHE A 183 5.81 1.21 0.63
N LEU A 184 4.97 0.24 0.30
CA LEU A 184 4.88 -0.34 -1.04
C LEU A 184 4.45 0.72 -2.05
N MET A 185 3.39 1.46 -1.75
CA MET A 185 2.87 2.57 -2.56
C MET A 185 2.53 3.77 -1.69
N LYS A 186 2.69 4.97 -2.26
CA LYS A 186 2.15 6.23 -1.75
C LYS A 186 0.97 6.65 -2.62
N LEU A 187 -0.23 6.70 -2.07
CA LEU A 187 -1.46 7.05 -2.76
C LEU A 187 -1.78 8.52 -2.55
N ARG A 188 -2.17 9.22 -3.61
CA ARG A 188 -2.76 10.56 -3.55
C ARG A 188 -4.25 10.46 -3.80
N VAL A 189 -5.07 10.94 -2.87
CA VAL A 189 -6.54 10.91 -3.00
C VAL A 189 -7.08 12.33 -2.79
N GLY A 190 -7.76 12.84 -3.82
CA GLY A 190 -8.42 14.15 -3.80
C GLY A 190 -9.86 14.09 -3.29
N TYR A 191 -10.52 15.24 -3.30
CA TYR A 191 -11.95 15.33 -3.02
C TYR A 191 -12.77 14.58 -4.08
N PRO A 192 -13.91 13.96 -3.68
CA PRO A 192 -14.85 13.38 -4.62
C PRO A 192 -15.39 14.42 -5.60
N SER A 193 -15.79 13.97 -6.78
CA SER A 193 -16.53 14.78 -7.73
C SER A 193 -17.92 15.12 -7.20
N ARG A 194 -18.56 16.14 -7.79
CA ARG A 194 -19.91 16.57 -7.42
C ARG A 194 -20.94 15.42 -7.43
N ASP A 195 -20.85 14.52 -8.39
CA ASP A 195 -21.80 13.41 -8.51
C ASP A 195 -21.53 12.33 -7.44
N GLU A 196 -20.27 12.11 -7.10
CA GLU A 196 -19.87 11.25 -5.98
C GLU A 196 -20.30 11.84 -4.63
N GLU A 197 -20.13 13.15 -4.42
CA GLU A 197 -20.63 13.85 -3.22
C GLU A 197 -22.14 13.73 -3.08
N ARG A 198 -22.87 13.87 -4.20
CA ARG A 198 -24.33 13.69 -4.19
C ARG A 198 -24.72 12.27 -3.78
N GLU A 199 -23.96 11.27 -4.22
CA GLU A 199 -24.20 9.88 -3.85
C GLU A 199 -23.82 9.60 -2.39
N ILE A 200 -22.75 10.21 -1.86
CA ILE A 200 -22.41 10.19 -0.43
C ILE A 200 -23.60 10.71 0.40
N LEU A 201 -24.16 11.87 0.01
CA LEU A 201 -25.33 12.46 0.69
C LEU A 201 -26.54 11.50 0.67
N ARG A 202 -26.81 10.86 -0.46
CA ARG A 202 -27.90 9.88 -0.57
C ARG A 202 -27.70 8.71 0.37
N ARG A 203 -26.50 8.13 0.41
CA ARG A 203 -26.19 6.95 1.25
C ARG A 203 -26.13 7.26 2.74
N ALA A 204 -25.70 8.46 3.12
CA ALA A 204 -25.69 8.89 4.52
C ALA A 204 -27.09 8.88 5.17
N THR A 205 -28.15 8.96 4.35
CA THR A 205 -29.55 8.91 4.82
C THR A 205 -30.18 7.51 4.80
N GLN A 206 -29.47 6.50 4.30
CA GLN A 206 -29.93 5.11 4.23
C GLN A 206 -29.49 4.31 5.46
N ALA A 207 -30.10 3.14 5.67
CA ALA A 207 -29.67 2.21 6.70
C ALA A 207 -28.22 1.74 6.46
N GLU A 208 -27.51 1.43 7.55
CA GLU A 208 -26.14 0.92 7.49
C GLU A 208 -26.09 -0.38 6.66
N GLN A 209 -25.21 -0.40 5.65
CA GLN A 209 -25.06 -1.55 4.77
C GLN A 209 -24.35 -2.68 5.52
N VAL A 210 -24.94 -3.87 5.53
CA VAL A 210 -24.31 -5.05 6.10
C VAL A 210 -23.27 -5.57 5.10
N VAL A 211 -22.02 -5.65 5.56
CA VAL A 211 -20.89 -6.18 4.78
C VAL A 211 -20.78 -7.67 5.07
N GLU A 212 -20.81 -8.48 4.02
CA GLU A 212 -20.65 -9.93 4.16
C GLU A 212 -19.17 -10.33 4.16
N ALA A 213 -18.82 -11.31 4.99
CA ALA A 213 -17.48 -11.89 4.98
C ALA A 213 -17.32 -12.77 3.72
N VAL A 214 -16.38 -12.40 2.85
CA VAL A 214 -16.14 -13.08 1.56
C VAL A 214 -14.92 -13.98 1.63
N TRP A 215 -13.83 -13.51 2.24
CA TRP A 215 -12.61 -14.28 2.48
C TRP A 215 -12.35 -14.42 3.98
N SER A 216 -11.55 -15.42 4.32
CA SER A 216 -10.82 -15.53 5.58
C SER A 216 -9.39 -15.04 5.40
N GLY A 217 -8.70 -14.76 6.51
CA GLY A 217 -7.27 -14.44 6.49
C GLY A 217 -6.40 -15.50 5.81
N GLN A 218 -6.75 -16.79 5.92
CA GLN A 218 -6.03 -17.88 5.25
C GLN A 218 -6.20 -17.85 3.73
N GLU A 219 -7.39 -17.51 3.24
CA GLU A 219 -7.65 -17.37 1.81
C GLU A 219 -6.92 -16.16 1.23
N LEU A 220 -6.79 -15.06 2.00
CA LEU A 220 -5.94 -13.95 1.59
C LEU A 220 -4.47 -14.37 1.47
N LEU A 221 -3.93 -15.15 2.41
CA LEU A 221 -2.56 -15.66 2.33
C LEU A 221 -2.36 -16.55 1.08
N ALA A 222 -3.33 -17.38 0.75
CA ALA A 222 -3.29 -18.18 -0.48
C ALA A 222 -3.34 -17.31 -1.75
N ALA A 223 -4.14 -16.23 -1.74
CA ALA A 223 -4.20 -15.25 -2.82
C ALA A 223 -2.88 -14.48 -2.98
N GLN A 224 -2.24 -14.09 -1.88
CA GLN A 224 -0.91 -13.47 -1.89
C GLN A 224 0.14 -14.42 -2.47
N GLN A 225 0.06 -15.72 -2.14
CA GLN A 225 0.97 -16.72 -2.69
C GLN A 225 0.76 -16.91 -4.20
N LEU A 226 -0.49 -17.01 -4.67
CA LEU A 226 -0.79 -17.02 -6.11
C LEU A 226 -0.27 -15.76 -6.80
N THR A 227 -0.43 -14.59 -6.18
CA THR A 227 0.06 -13.30 -6.70
C THR A 227 1.58 -13.34 -6.95
N LYS A 228 2.36 -13.98 -6.08
CA LYS A 228 3.81 -14.13 -6.26
C LYS A 228 4.18 -15.06 -7.41
N GLU A 229 3.31 -16.03 -7.73
CA GLU A 229 3.52 -17.05 -8.76
C GLU A 229 3.15 -16.58 -10.18
N LEU A 230 2.41 -15.47 -10.30
CA LEU A 230 2.00 -14.91 -11.59
C LEU A 230 3.19 -14.72 -12.53
N TRP A 231 2.97 -15.12 -13.78
CA TRP A 231 4.01 -15.14 -14.80
C TRP A 231 4.47 -13.72 -15.16
N MET A 232 5.78 -13.53 -15.24
CA MET A 232 6.40 -12.30 -15.69
C MET A 232 7.51 -12.70 -16.65
N GLU A 233 7.41 -12.25 -17.89
CA GLU A 233 8.46 -12.47 -18.88
C GLU A 233 9.67 -11.59 -18.59
N ASP A 234 10.85 -12.06 -19.00
CA ASP A 234 12.12 -11.36 -18.80
C ASP A 234 12.07 -9.95 -19.41
N VAL A 235 11.43 -9.77 -20.57
CA VAL A 235 11.26 -8.45 -21.20
C VAL A 235 10.50 -7.44 -20.32
N VAL A 236 9.54 -7.90 -19.51
CA VAL A 236 8.82 -7.05 -18.56
C VAL A 236 9.65 -6.80 -17.31
N ALA A 237 10.41 -7.79 -16.86
CA ALA A 237 11.34 -7.64 -15.74
C ALA A 237 12.45 -6.62 -16.08
N ASP A 238 13.03 -6.73 -17.28
CA ASP A 238 14.02 -5.80 -17.82
C ASP A 238 13.44 -4.38 -17.92
N TYR A 239 12.22 -4.23 -18.43
CA TYR A 239 11.53 -2.93 -18.44
C TYR A 239 11.37 -2.30 -17.05
N ILE A 240 11.04 -3.09 -16.02
CA ILE A 240 10.99 -2.61 -14.62
C ILE A 240 12.36 -2.15 -14.15
N VAL A 241 13.42 -2.91 -14.47
CA VAL A 241 14.80 -2.56 -14.11
C VAL A 241 15.22 -1.27 -14.82
N ASP A 242 14.95 -1.16 -16.11
CA ASP A 242 15.27 0.01 -16.94
C ASP A 242 14.57 1.27 -16.41
N LEU A 243 13.30 1.18 -16.04
CA LEU A 243 12.58 2.30 -15.41
C LEU A 243 13.27 2.77 -14.12
N VAL A 244 13.62 1.85 -13.22
CA VAL A 244 14.28 2.20 -11.95
C VAL A 244 15.68 2.75 -12.20
N MET A 245 16.45 2.14 -13.10
CA MET A 245 17.78 2.62 -13.47
C MET A 245 17.73 4.00 -14.12
N ALA A 246 16.71 4.28 -14.93
CA ALA A 246 16.51 5.58 -15.56
C ALA A 246 16.23 6.70 -14.54
N THR A 247 15.62 6.39 -13.39
CA THR A 247 15.51 7.37 -12.29
C THR A 247 16.85 7.66 -11.60
N ARG A 248 17.81 6.73 -11.65
CA ARG A 248 19.16 6.90 -11.07
C ARG A 248 20.17 7.48 -12.06
N HIS A 249 19.91 7.29 -13.34
CA HIS A 249 20.71 7.79 -14.46
C HIS A 249 19.86 8.66 -15.41
N PRO A 250 19.18 9.70 -14.90
CA PRO A 250 18.27 10.54 -15.70
C PRO A 250 18.97 11.28 -16.84
N GLU A 251 20.29 11.48 -16.75
CA GLU A 251 21.13 12.06 -17.81
C GLU A 251 21.09 11.27 -19.11
N ARG A 252 20.79 9.97 -19.04
CA ARG A 252 20.62 9.11 -20.22
C ARG A 252 19.29 9.33 -20.93
N LEU A 253 18.31 9.90 -20.23
CA LEU A 253 16.99 10.20 -20.79
C LEU A 253 16.90 11.63 -21.31
N SER A 254 17.27 12.62 -20.50
CA SER A 254 17.28 14.03 -20.91
C SER A 254 18.03 14.93 -19.91
N PRO A 255 18.58 16.07 -20.36
CA PRO A 255 19.19 17.07 -19.48
C PRO A 255 18.21 17.68 -18.46
N GLU A 256 16.93 17.81 -18.82
CA GLU A 256 15.88 18.34 -17.93
C GLU A 256 15.67 17.42 -16.72
N LEU A 257 15.48 16.12 -16.96
CA LEU A 257 15.33 15.13 -15.89
C LEU A 257 16.58 15.04 -15.02
N ALA A 258 17.77 15.20 -15.60
CA ALA A 258 19.03 15.19 -14.86
C ALA A 258 19.18 16.36 -13.89
N ARG A 259 18.58 17.51 -14.23
CA ARG A 259 18.51 18.66 -13.32
C ARG A 259 17.41 18.49 -12.27
N ALA A 260 16.33 17.80 -12.62
CA ALA A 260 15.17 17.66 -11.75
C ALA A 260 15.33 16.61 -10.64
N ILE A 261 15.99 15.48 -10.93
CA ILE A 261 16.09 14.36 -9.99
C ILE A 261 17.38 14.48 -9.19
N GLN A 262 17.24 14.69 -7.87
CA GLN A 262 18.36 14.68 -6.93
C GLN A 262 18.78 13.25 -6.58
N PHE A 263 17.81 12.37 -6.33
CA PHE A 263 18.04 10.96 -6.03
C PHE A 263 16.99 10.05 -6.65
N GLY A 264 17.44 9.00 -7.32
CA GLY A 264 16.58 8.01 -7.95
C GLY A 264 16.05 6.94 -6.98
N ALA A 265 15.11 6.13 -7.47
CA ALA A 265 14.40 5.14 -6.67
C ALA A 265 15.30 3.98 -6.19
N SER A 266 15.08 3.47 -4.98
CA SER A 266 15.86 2.37 -4.37
C SER A 266 15.57 1.01 -5.02
N PRO A 267 16.37 -0.06 -4.76
CA PRO A 267 16.06 -1.40 -5.27
C PRO A 267 14.71 -1.95 -4.78
N ARG A 268 14.16 -1.40 -3.68
CA ARG A 268 12.79 -1.72 -3.24
C ARG A 268 11.76 -1.31 -4.27
N ALA A 269 12.01 -0.26 -5.07
CA ALA A 269 11.16 0.13 -6.17
C ALA A 269 11.02 -0.99 -7.21
N THR A 270 12.13 -1.66 -7.58
CA THR A 270 12.12 -2.78 -8.53
C THR A 270 11.23 -3.91 -8.03
N LEU A 271 11.40 -4.30 -6.76
CA LEU A 271 10.60 -5.36 -6.13
C LEU A 271 9.12 -4.95 -6.00
N ALA A 272 8.86 -3.70 -5.61
CA ALA A 272 7.52 -3.16 -5.45
C ALA A 272 6.77 -3.04 -6.78
N LEU A 273 7.43 -2.57 -7.84
CA LEU A 273 6.87 -2.53 -9.19
C LEU A 273 6.47 -3.95 -9.64
N ALA A 274 7.34 -4.93 -9.42
CA ALA A 274 7.06 -6.31 -9.81
C ALA A 274 5.90 -6.93 -9.02
N SER A 275 5.86 -6.76 -7.70
CA SER A 275 4.77 -7.29 -6.86
C SER A 275 3.44 -6.59 -7.13
N CYS A 276 3.44 -5.25 -7.23
CA CYS A 276 2.25 -4.48 -7.58
C CYS A 276 1.74 -4.78 -8.98
N ALA A 277 2.63 -4.98 -9.97
CA ALA A 277 2.22 -5.31 -11.33
C ALA A 277 1.58 -6.70 -11.41
N ARG A 278 2.09 -7.69 -10.66
CA ARG A 278 1.44 -9.00 -10.50
C ARG A 278 0.08 -8.88 -9.83
N ALA A 279 -0.02 -8.18 -8.71
CA ALA A 279 -1.30 -7.95 -8.03
C ALA A 279 -2.29 -7.22 -8.95
N HIS A 280 -1.83 -6.22 -9.71
CA HIS A 280 -2.64 -5.52 -10.69
C HIS A 280 -3.08 -6.44 -11.85
N ALA A 281 -2.26 -7.38 -12.31
CA ALA A 281 -2.68 -8.39 -13.28
C ALA A 281 -3.75 -9.32 -12.70
N LEU A 282 -3.56 -9.80 -11.47
CA LEU A 282 -4.49 -10.68 -10.78
C LEU A 282 -5.88 -10.04 -10.59
N ILE A 283 -5.94 -8.78 -10.13
CA ILE A 283 -7.24 -8.10 -9.95
C ILE A 283 -7.99 -7.88 -11.26
N ASN A 284 -7.26 -7.88 -12.38
CA ASN A 284 -7.82 -7.79 -13.73
C ASN A 284 -8.07 -9.16 -14.36
N GLY A 285 -7.93 -10.26 -13.60
CA GLY A 285 -8.21 -11.62 -14.05
C GLY A 285 -7.15 -12.20 -14.99
N ARG A 286 -5.91 -11.69 -14.96
CA ARG A 286 -4.80 -12.16 -15.81
C ARG A 286 -3.76 -12.93 -14.99
N ALA A 287 -3.29 -14.06 -15.52
CA ALA A 287 -2.23 -14.87 -14.93
C ALA A 287 -0.80 -14.45 -15.31
N PHE A 288 -0.65 -13.39 -16.10
CA PHE A 288 0.63 -12.87 -16.54
C PHE A 288 0.67 -11.34 -16.49
N VAL A 289 1.87 -10.80 -16.32
CA VAL A 289 2.12 -9.36 -16.24
C VAL A 289 2.45 -8.79 -17.61
N THR A 290 1.90 -7.61 -17.90
CA THR A 290 2.17 -6.82 -19.10
C THR A 290 2.82 -5.49 -18.74
N PRO A 291 3.50 -4.79 -19.67
CA PRO A 291 4.04 -3.45 -19.43
C PRO A 291 2.97 -2.45 -18.97
N ASP A 292 1.73 -2.59 -19.44
CA ASP A 292 0.60 -1.75 -19.00
C ASP A 292 0.29 -1.93 -17.51
N ASN A 293 0.49 -3.14 -16.96
CA ASN A 293 0.36 -3.32 -15.52
C ASN A 293 1.37 -2.48 -14.75
N VAL A 294 2.62 -2.42 -15.22
CA VAL A 294 3.71 -1.64 -14.63
C VAL A 294 3.41 -0.15 -14.73
N LYS A 295 2.99 0.33 -15.91
CA LYS A 295 2.59 1.73 -16.15
C LYS A 295 1.45 2.16 -15.22
N ALA A 296 0.46 1.29 -15.02
CA ALA A 296 -0.70 1.60 -14.21
C ALA A 296 -0.38 1.78 -12.71
N ILE A 297 0.64 1.10 -12.18
CA ILE A 297 1.04 1.17 -10.76
C ILE A 297 2.30 2.02 -10.52
N GLY A 298 3.02 2.35 -11.60
CA GLY A 298 4.33 3.00 -11.56
C GLY A 298 4.37 4.29 -10.74
N PRO A 299 3.47 5.25 -11.00
CA PRO A 299 3.42 6.50 -10.23
C PRO A 299 3.28 6.27 -8.72
N ASP A 300 2.41 5.34 -8.32
CA ASP A 300 2.11 5.08 -6.91
C ASP A 300 3.29 4.41 -6.18
N VAL A 301 4.11 3.66 -6.90
CA VAL A 301 5.33 3.02 -6.38
C VAL A 301 6.51 4.00 -6.38
N LEU A 302 6.64 4.88 -7.37
CA LEU A 302 7.85 5.70 -7.55
C LEU A 302 7.78 7.08 -6.90
N ARG A 303 6.59 7.67 -6.70
CA ARG A 303 6.45 9.09 -6.29
C ARG A 303 7.10 9.47 -4.97
N HIS A 304 7.27 8.50 -4.08
CA HIS A 304 7.94 8.67 -2.78
C HIS A 304 9.35 8.09 -2.76
N ARG A 305 9.89 7.74 -3.93
CA ARG A 305 11.22 7.16 -4.09
C ARG A 305 12.10 7.98 -5.02
N VAL A 306 11.54 8.92 -5.76
CA VAL A 306 12.27 9.86 -6.61
C VAL A 306 12.29 11.21 -5.91
N LEU A 307 13.47 11.63 -5.47
CA LEU A 307 13.66 12.91 -4.80
C LEU A 307 14.01 13.98 -5.81
N LEU A 308 13.31 15.10 -5.73
CA LEU A 308 13.53 16.23 -6.61
C LEU A 308 14.56 17.18 -6.00
N THR A 309 15.26 17.90 -6.87
CA THR A 309 16.09 19.03 -6.47
C THR A 309 15.21 20.19 -6.01
N TYR A 310 15.72 21.03 -5.10
CA TYR A 310 15.00 22.23 -4.65
C TYR A 310 14.62 23.16 -5.80
N GLU A 311 15.50 23.29 -6.81
CA GLU A 311 15.24 24.10 -8.01
C GLU A 311 14.01 23.59 -8.79
N ALA A 312 13.87 22.27 -8.93
CA ALA A 312 12.73 21.67 -9.60
C ALA A 312 11.42 21.86 -8.81
N GLU A 313 11.47 21.75 -7.49
CA GLU A 313 10.31 22.03 -6.64
C GLU A 313 9.90 23.51 -6.73
N ALA A 314 10.87 24.42 -6.81
CA ALA A 314 10.63 25.86 -6.99
C ALA A 314 9.99 26.19 -8.36
N ASP A 315 10.23 25.36 -9.38
CA ASP A 315 9.63 25.46 -10.72
C ASP A 315 8.27 24.75 -10.83
N ASP A 316 7.60 24.43 -9.70
CA ASP A 316 6.32 23.70 -9.62
C ASP A 316 6.36 22.32 -10.33
N LEU A 317 7.54 21.70 -10.41
CA LEU A 317 7.69 20.34 -10.89
C LEU A 317 7.46 19.37 -9.73
N ASP A 318 6.55 18.41 -9.92
CA ASP A 318 6.28 17.39 -8.92
C ASP A 318 6.76 15.99 -9.37
N ALA A 319 6.85 15.08 -8.40
CA ALA A 319 7.34 13.73 -8.66
C ALA A 319 6.48 12.99 -9.70
N ASP A 320 5.17 13.21 -9.72
CA ASP A 320 4.27 12.55 -10.68
C ASP A 320 4.56 13.00 -12.12
N ARG A 321 4.85 14.30 -12.36
CA ARG A 321 5.28 14.81 -13.67
C ARG A 321 6.61 14.21 -14.11
N VAL A 322 7.60 14.17 -13.22
CA VAL A 322 8.92 13.58 -13.50
C VAL A 322 8.80 12.09 -13.82
N ILE A 323 8.01 11.35 -13.06
CA ILE A 323 7.77 9.93 -13.29
C ILE A 323 7.09 9.72 -14.64
N LYS A 324 6.06 10.51 -14.97
CA LYS A 324 5.40 10.45 -16.28
C LYS A 324 6.42 10.64 -17.41
N GLN A 325 7.28 11.64 -17.29
CA GLN A 325 8.35 11.94 -18.23
C GLN A 325 9.37 10.78 -18.38
N VAL A 326 9.67 10.06 -17.30
CA VAL A 326 10.51 8.85 -17.34
C VAL A 326 9.81 7.72 -18.10
N PHE A 327 8.55 7.44 -17.78
CA PHE A 327 7.75 6.40 -18.44
C PHE A 327 7.53 6.64 -19.94
N GLU A 328 7.43 7.91 -20.36
CA GLU A 328 7.30 8.28 -21.78
C GLU A 328 8.60 8.07 -22.58
N ARG A 329 9.76 8.15 -21.92
CA ARG A 329 11.08 8.08 -22.57
C ARG A 329 11.71 6.68 -22.53
N VAL A 330 11.41 5.88 -21.51
CA VAL A 330 11.88 4.48 -21.44
C VAL A 330 11.07 3.65 -22.44
N LYS A 331 11.78 2.97 -23.35
CA LYS A 331 11.15 2.17 -24.41
C LYS A 331 10.32 1.04 -23.78
N THR A 332 9.06 0.96 -24.17
CA THR A 332 8.20 -0.19 -23.82
C THR A 332 8.59 -1.40 -24.69
N PRO A 333 8.73 -2.60 -24.13
CA PRO A 333 9.05 -3.83 -24.88
C PRO A 333 8.11 -4.15 -26.03
#